data_AF-A0A6I2U295-F1
#
_entry.id   AF-A0A6I2U295-F1
#
_cell.length_a   1.000
_cell.length_b   1.000
_cell.length_c   1.000
_cell.angle_alpha   90.00
_cell.angle_beta   90.00
_cell.angle_gamma   90.00
#
_symmetry.space_group_name_H-M   'P 1'
#
loop_
_entity.id
_entity.type
_entity.pdbx_description
1 polymer ?
#
loop_
_entity_poly.entity_id
_entity_poly.type
_entity_poly.pdbx_seq_one_letter_code
_entity_poly.pdbx_strand_id
1 'polypeptide(L)' 'MELHYVGISAAFDPYAQARPVGRCAECGAALYDGDRVYYGRGTDHMLGCGQCIDAGFAREEQGGSHA' A
#
# COMPACT_ATOMS: atom_id res chain seq x y z
N MET A 1 48.37 -5.88 -15.35
CA MET A 1 47.66 -5.54 -14.12
C MET A 1 46.20 -5.43 -14.49
N GLU A 2 45.44 -6.50 -14.26
CA GLU A 2 44.04 -6.60 -14.66
C GLU A 2 43.17 -5.87 -13.64
N LEU A 3 42.56 -4.76 -14.06
CA LEU A 3 41.60 -4.02 -13.24
C LEU A 3 40.25 -4.72 -13.36
N HIS A 4 39.95 -5.59 -12.40
CA HIS A 4 38.62 -6.17 -12.24
C HIS A 4 37.65 -5.06 -11.84
N TYR A 5 37.04 -4.41 -12.82
CA TYR A 5 35.95 -3.47 -12.58
C TYR A 5 34.72 -4.26 -12.18
N VAL A 6 34.52 -4.44 -10.87
CA VAL A 6 33.26 -4.95 -10.33
C VAL A 6 32.24 -3.83 -10.46
N GLY A 7 31.58 -3.76 -11.62
CA GLY A 7 30.48 -2.85 -11.87
C GLY A 7 29.26 -3.24 -11.05
N ILE A 8 29.28 -2.95 -9.75
CA ILE A 8 28.09 -3.04 -8.90
C ILE A 8 27.26 -1.78 -9.17
N SER A 9 26.50 -1.81 -10.26
CA SER A 9 25.41 -0.86 -10.49
C SER A 9 24.21 -1.30 -9.66
N ALA A 10 24.33 -1.25 -8.32
CA ALA A 10 23.16 -1.32 -7.47
C ALA A 10 22.41 0.00 -7.67
N ALA A 11 21.35 -0.02 -8.47
CA ALA A 11 20.41 1.09 -8.51
C ALA A 11 19.95 1.32 -7.06
N PHE A 12 20.19 2.52 -6.54
CA PHE A 12 19.70 2.91 -5.22
C PHE A 12 18.18 2.83 -5.27
N ASP A 13 17.62 1.75 -4.73
CA ASP A 13 16.19 1.60 -4.54
C ASP A 13 15.87 2.15 -3.13
N PRO A 14 15.37 3.40 -3.03
CA PRO A 14 15.00 3.97 -1.74
C PRO A 14 13.90 3.16 -1.02
N TYR A 15 13.18 2.30 -1.75
CA TYR A 15 12.15 1.42 -1.21
C TYR A 15 12.68 0.04 -0.83
N ALA A 16 13.93 -0.32 -1.16
CA ALA A 16 14.51 -1.60 -0.75
C ALA A 16 14.62 -1.75 0.78
N GLN A 17 14.63 -0.63 1.52
CA GLN A 17 14.60 -0.60 2.98
C GLN A 17 13.25 -0.15 3.56
N ALA A 18 12.28 0.22 2.72
CA ALA A 18 10.96 0.61 3.19
C ALA A 18 10.24 -0.61 3.75
N ARG A 19 10.06 -0.65 5.08
CA ARG A 19 9.30 -1.72 5.71
C ARG A 19 7.82 -1.43 5.52
N PRO A 20 7.02 -2.40 5.04
CA PRO A 20 5.59 -2.20 4.97
C PRO A 20 5.04 -1.97 6.38
N VAL A 21 4.26 -0.91 6.55
CA VAL A 21 3.60 -0.55 7.81
C VAL A 21 2.39 -1.44 8.08
N GLY A 22 1.86 -2.10 7.03
CA GLY A 22 0.75 -3.03 7.14
C GLY A 22 0.43 -3.72 5.82
N ARG A 23 -0.72 -4.38 5.76
CA ARG A 23 -1.28 -4.96 4.55
C ARG A 23 -2.73 -4.55 4.40
N CYS A 24 -3.15 -4.32 3.17
CA CYS A 24 -4.55 -4.11 2.85
C CYS A 24 -5.36 -5.37 3.18
N ALA A 25 -6.42 -5.23 3.97
CA ALA A 25 -7.29 -6.36 4.31
C ALA A 25 -8.03 -6.94 3.08
N GLU A 26 -8.34 -6.09 2.10
CA GLU A 26 -9.09 -6.48 0.90
C GLU A 26 -8.24 -7.21 -0.14
N CYS A 27 -7.09 -6.65 -0.51
CA CYS A 27 -6.26 -7.19 -1.59
C CYS A 27 -4.95 -7.83 -1.12
N GLY A 28 -4.61 -7.74 0.17
CA GLY A 28 -3.36 -8.27 0.72
C GLY A 28 -2.10 -7.49 0.31
N ALA A 29 -2.24 -6.39 -0.44
CA ALA A 29 -1.14 -5.56 -0.89
C ALA A 29 -0.38 -4.96 0.30
N ALA A 30 0.94 -4.86 0.17
CA ALA A 30 1.80 -4.21 1.14
C ALA A 30 1.49 -2.71 1.17
N LEU A 31 1.31 -2.16 2.37
CA LEU A 31 1.12 -0.73 2.60
C LEU A 31 2.40 -0.14 3.12
N TYR A 32 2.77 1.01 2.61
CA TYR A 32 3.94 1.76 3.02
C TYR A 32 3.55 3.08 3.67
N ASP A 33 4.49 3.67 4.40
CA ASP A 33 4.29 5.00 4.98
C ASP A 33 4.07 6.02 3.85
N GLY A 34 2.98 6.79 3.95
CA GLY A 34 2.54 7.72 2.90
C GLY A 34 1.53 7.15 1.90
N ASP A 35 1.23 5.85 1.91
CA ASP A 35 0.17 5.29 1.08
C ASP A 35 -1.20 5.80 1.51
N ARG A 36 -2.09 5.99 0.51
CA ARG A 36 -3.49 6.32 0.76
C ARG A 36 -4.21 5.10 1.32
N VAL A 37 -4.48 5.14 2.61
CA VAL A 37 -5.25 4.12 3.34
C VAL A 37 -6.55 4.72 3.84
N TYR A 38 -7.64 3.99 3.67
CA TYR A 38 -8.98 4.40 4.06
C TYR A 38 -9.47 3.52 5.20
N TYR A 39 -9.97 4.16 6.26
CA TYR A 39 -10.53 3.52 7.44
C TYR A 39 -12.01 3.82 7.56
N GLY A 40 -12.76 2.88 8.11
CA GLY A 40 -14.19 3.02 8.33
C GLY A 40 -14.46 4.09 9.38
N ARG A 41 -15.45 4.94 9.13
CA ARG A 41 -15.80 6.04 10.03
C ARG A 41 -16.06 5.57 11.46
N GLY A 42 -15.23 6.02 12.39
CA GLY A 42 -15.34 5.68 13.81
C GLY A 42 -14.83 4.29 14.19
N THR A 43 -14.08 3.62 13.30
CA THR A 43 -13.47 2.32 13.54
C THR A 43 -11.97 2.35 13.21
N ASP A 44 -11.19 1.50 13.87
CA ASP A 44 -9.81 1.22 13.47
C ASP A 44 -9.75 0.17 12.33
N HIS A 45 -10.91 -0.18 11.76
CA HIS A 45 -10.99 -1.15 10.68
C HIS A 45 -10.64 -0.47 9.35
N MET A 46 -9.62 -1.03 8.70
CA MET A 46 -9.21 -0.62 7.36
C MET A 46 -10.26 -1.07 6.35
N LEU A 47 -10.82 -0.12 5.60
CA LEU A 47 -11.71 -0.41 4.47
C LEU A 47 -10.92 -0.89 3.25
N GLY A 48 -9.77 -0.27 2.98
CA GLY A 48 -8.92 -0.67 1.88
C GLY A 48 -7.85 0.36 1.53
N CYS A 49 -6.91 -0.04 0.67
CA CYS A 49 -5.93 0.87 0.09
C CYS A 49 -6.55 1.72 -1.03
N GLY A 50 -5.86 2.77 -1.45
CA GLY A 50 -6.31 3.66 -2.52
C GLY A 50 -6.73 2.91 -3.79
N GLN A 51 -5.98 1.88 -4.20
CA GLN A 51 -6.36 1.07 -5.36
C GLN A 51 -7.68 0.31 -5.16
N CYS A 52 -7.94 -0.24 -3.98
CA CYS A 52 -9.21 -0.92 -3.69
C CYS A 52 -10.38 0.05 -3.67
N ILE A 53 -10.18 1.27 -3.17
CA ILE A 53 -11.20 2.33 -3.18
C ILE A 53 -11.45 2.80 -4.62
N ASP A 54 -10.39 3.09 -5.38
CA ASP A 54 -10.48 3.56 -6.75
C ASP A 54 -11.12 2.52 -7.69
N ALA A 55 -10.83 1.23 -7.45
CA ALA A 55 -11.46 0.13 -8.17
C ALA A 55 -12.87 -0.22 -7.65
N GLY A 56 -13.29 0.35 -6.52
CA GLY A 56 -14.59 0.10 -5.90
C GLY A 56 -14.73 -1.25 -5.20
N PHE A 57 -13.63 -1.97 -4.94
CA PHE A 57 -13.60 -3.18 -4.11
C PHE A 57 -13.78 -2.86 -2.63
N ALA A 58 -13.13 -1.80 -2.18
CA ALA A 58 -13.33 -1.26 -0.84
C ALA A 58 -14.32 -0.10 -0.92
N ARG A 59 -15.43 -0.19 -0.20
CA ARG A 59 -16.33 0.95 0.01
C ARG A 59 -16.75 0.92 1.46
N GLU A 60 -16.81 2.09 2.08
CA GLU A 60 -17.59 2.21 3.30
C GLU A 60 -19.02 1.84 2.89
N GLU A 61 -19.59 0.80 3.51
CA GLU A 61 -21.00 0.47 3.35
C GLU A 61 -21.76 1.73 3.75
N GLN A 62 -22.14 2.54 2.76
CA GLN A 62 -23.04 3.66 2.98
C GLN A 62 -24.30 3.01 3.50
N GLY A 63 -24.51 3.12 4.82
CA GLY A 63 -25.68 2.57 5.49
C GLY A 63 -26.89 2.82 4.61
N GLY A 64 -27.50 1.72 4.16
CA GLY A 64 -28.52 1.75 3.13
C GLY A 64 -29.58 2.80 3.45
N SER A 65 -29.68 3.81 2.62
CA SER A 65 -30.89 4.60 2.47
C SER A 65 -31.36 4.44 1.03
N HIS A 66 -31.83 3.24 0.72
CA HIS A 66 -32.91 3.11 -0.25
C HIS A 66 -34.15 3.68 0.43
N ALA A 67 -34.48 4.94 0.11
CA ALA A 67 -35.79 5.53 0.31
C ALA A 67 -36.29 6.01 -1.06
#